data_AF-A0A937GP47-F1
#
_entry.id   AF-A0A937GP47-F1
#
_cell.length_a   1.000
_cell.length_b   1.000
_cell.length_c   1.000
_cell.angle_alpha   90.00
_cell.angle_beta   90.00
_cell.angle_gamma   90.00
#
_symmetry.space_group_name_H-M   'P 1'
#
loop_
_entity.id
_entity.type
_entity.pdbx_description
1 polymer ?
#
loop_
_entity_poly.entity_id
_entity_poly.type
_entity_poly.pdbx_seq_one_letter_code
_entity_poly.pdbx_strand_id
1 'polypeptide(L)'
;MSKDKKTLYLFIRDLPKNNQIVLKGISNKINRAYVVGNGTILKKQTFCKVYWNEYPGITYIEIPENTNDPYYTVVAVIFDKPIKLYKNDNGAIEAN
;
A
#
# COMPACT_ATOMS: atom_id res chain seq x y z
N MET A 1 0.13 11.77 3.22
CA MET A 1 -1.18 11.16 3.54
C MET A 1 -2.27 12.19 3.30
N SER A 2 -3.46 11.81 2.83
CA SER A 2 -4.59 12.75 2.71
C SER A 2 -5.12 13.21 4.07
N LYS A 3 -5.82 14.36 4.09
CA LYS A 3 -6.42 14.96 5.31
C LYS A 3 -7.44 14.04 5.99
N ASP A 4 -8.21 13.31 5.20
CA ASP A 4 -9.21 12.34 5.68
C ASP A 4 -8.62 10.97 6.03
N LYS A 5 -7.30 10.80 5.86
CA LYS A 5 -6.54 9.55 6.08
C LYS A 5 -7.02 8.36 5.25
N LYS A 6 -7.76 8.57 4.16
CA LYS A 6 -8.24 7.50 3.26
C LYS A 6 -7.33 7.27 2.06
N THR A 7 -6.37 8.17 1.81
CA THR A 7 -5.43 8.05 0.69
C THR A 7 -3.99 8.10 1.20
N LEU A 8 -3.26 7.03 0.89
CA LEU A 8 -1.82 6.95 1.07
C LEU A 8 -1.14 7.29 -0.25
N TYR A 9 -0.16 8.20 -0.19
CA TYR A 9 0.66 8.58 -1.34
C TYR A 9 2.04 7.99 -1.15
N LEU A 10 2.47 7.19 -2.13
CA LEU A 10 3.76 6.53 -2.16
C LEU A 10 4.63 7.26 -3.18
N PHE A 11 5.79 7.75 -2.73
CA PHE A 11 6.75 8.43 -3.58
C PHE A 11 7.87 7.45 -3.94
N ILE A 12 8.01 7.17 -5.23
CA ILE A 12 8.91 6.15 -5.75
C ILE A 12 9.94 6.86 -6.62
N ARG A 13 11.19 6.83 -6.21
CA ARG A 13 12.29 7.49 -6.94
C ARG A 13 12.70 6.70 -8.17
N ASP A 14 12.90 5.39 -8.00
CA ASP A 14 13.33 4.47 -9.06
C ASP A 14 12.36 3.31 -9.14
N LEU A 15 12.16 2.75 -10.34
CA LEU A 15 11.40 1.51 -10.47
C LEU A 15 12.03 0.42 -9.61
N PRO A 16 11.24 -0.24 -8.75
CA PRO A 16 11.70 -1.46 -8.11
C PRO A 16 12.04 -2.49 -9.20
N LYS A 17 13.13 -3.26 -9.03
CA LYS A 17 13.61 -4.24 -10.02
C LYS A 17 12.55 -5.26 -10.49
N ASN A 18 11.53 -5.49 -9.67
CA ASN A 18 10.44 -6.44 -9.97
C ASN A 18 9.15 -5.74 -10.38
N ASN A 19 9.18 -4.42 -10.66
CA ASN A 19 8.02 -3.60 -11.03
C ASN A 19 6.85 -3.70 -10.04
N GLN A 20 7.15 -3.96 -8.76
CA GLN A 20 6.14 -4.18 -7.73
C GLN A 20 6.46 -3.42 -6.45
N ILE A 21 5.43 -2.81 -5.87
CA ILE A 21 5.44 -2.24 -4.52
C ILE A 21 4.83 -3.23 -3.57
N VAL A 22 5.46 -3.40 -2.41
CA VAL A 22 4.95 -4.27 -1.35
C VAL A 22 4.38 -3.40 -0.22
N LEU A 23 3.10 -3.61 0.09
CA LEU A 23 2.41 -3.02 1.23
C LEU A 23 2.14 -4.10 2.28
N LYS A 24 2.64 -3.85 3.50
CA LYS A 24 2.47 -4.73 4.67
C LYS A 24 1.84 -3.95 5.82
N GLY A 25 1.11 -4.65 6.68
CA GLY A 25 0.58 -4.07 7.92
C GLY A 25 -0.58 -3.09 7.73
N ILE A 26 -1.25 -3.08 6.57
CA ILE A 26 -2.45 -2.26 6.34
C ILE A 26 -3.68 -3.15 6.45
N SER A 27 -4.51 -2.92 7.47
CA SER A 27 -5.70 -3.73 7.72
C SER A 27 -6.88 -3.40 6.80
N ASN A 28 -6.87 -2.22 6.18
CA ASN A 28 -7.95 -1.75 5.32
C ASN A 28 -8.03 -2.49 3.99
N LYS A 29 -9.23 -2.47 3.40
CA LYS A 29 -9.42 -2.89 2.02
C LYS A 29 -8.92 -1.77 1.11
N ILE A 30 -8.03 -2.10 0.18
CA ILE A 30 -7.64 -1.19 -0.90
C ILE A 30 -8.73 -1.19 -1.96
N ASN A 31 -9.37 -0.04 -2.15
CA ASN A 31 -10.39 0.17 -3.18
C ASN A 31 -9.75 0.39 -4.55
N ARG A 32 -8.74 1.27 -4.63
CA ARG A 32 -8.07 1.63 -5.89
C ARG A 32 -6.62 1.99 -5.64
N ALA A 33 -5.75 1.65 -6.58
CA ALA A 33 -4.39 2.17 -6.66
C ALA A 33 -4.18 2.74 -8.06
N TYR A 34 -3.55 3.91 -8.18
CA TYR A 34 -3.27 4.55 -9.47
C TYR A 34 -2.06 5.47 -9.40
N VAL A 35 -1.43 5.71 -10.54
CA VAL A 35 -0.34 6.69 -10.67
C VAL A 35 -0.95 8.09 -10.78
N VAL A 36 -0.50 9.02 -9.93
CA VAL A 36 -1.06 10.37 -9.84
C VAL A 36 -0.77 11.19 -11.10
N GLY A 37 0.41 11.03 -11.71
CA GLY A 37 0.83 11.81 -12.86
C GLY A 37 0.04 11.54 -14.14
N ASN A 38 -0.30 10.28 -14.43
CA ASN A 38 -0.97 9.89 -15.69
C ASN A 38 -2.32 9.18 -15.50
N GLY A 39 -2.74 8.89 -14.27
CA GLY A 39 -4.02 8.25 -13.97
C GLY A 39 -4.08 6.74 -14.20
N THR A 40 -2.98 6.09 -14.58
CA THR A 40 -2.94 4.64 -14.83
C THR A 40 -3.37 3.86 -13.60
N ILE A 41 -4.39 3.00 -13.76
CA ILE A 41 -4.88 2.14 -12.69
C ILE A 41 -3.91 0.97 -12.52
N LEU A 42 -3.48 0.75 -11.29
CA LEU A 42 -2.52 -0.29 -10.95
C LEU A 42 -3.24 -1.56 -10.51
N LYS A 43 -2.70 -2.70 -10.95
CA LYS A 43 -3.16 -4.02 -10.51
C LYS A 43 -2.63 -4.29 -9.11
N LYS A 44 -3.48 -4.82 -8.24
CA LYS A 44 -3.13 -5.19 -6.86
C LYS A 44 -3.49 -6.63 -6.58
N GLN A 45 -2.64 -7.32 -5.84
CA GLN A 45 -2.87 -8.70 -5.42
C GLN A 45 -2.46 -8.87 -3.96
N THR A 46 -3.38 -9.39 -3.14
CA THR A 46 -3.12 -9.66 -1.73
C THR A 46 -2.86 -11.15 -1.55
N PHE A 47 -1.74 -11.48 -0.92
CA PHE A 47 -1.31 -12.83 -0.58
C PHE A 47 -1.24 -13.01 0.94
N CYS A 48 -1.17 -14.28 1.37
CA CYS A 48 -0.99 -14.65 2.78
C CYS A 48 -2.06 -14.07 3.71
N LYS A 49 -3.28 -13.87 3.20
CA LYS A 49 -4.45 -13.47 3.99
C LYS A 49 -5.41 -14.65 4.07
N VAL A 50 -5.73 -15.07 5.28
CA VAL A 50 -6.73 -16.10 5.57
C VAL A 50 -7.91 -15.45 6.29
N TYR A 51 -9.12 -15.99 6.14
CA TYR A 51 -10.34 -15.33 6.64
C TYR A 51 -10.44 -15.32 8.17
N TRP A 52 -9.80 -16.27 8.85
CA TRP A 52 -9.87 -16.46 10.31
C TRP A 52 -8.76 -15.74 11.09
N ASN A 53 -7.84 -15.06 10.42
CA ASN A 53 -6.72 -14.37 11.06
C ASN A 53 -6.83 -12.86 10.78
N GLU A 54 -6.58 -12.05 11.81
CA GLU A 54 -6.54 -10.59 11.69
C GLU A 54 -5.33 -10.08 10.91
N TYR A 55 -4.32 -10.92 10.71
CA TYR A 55 -3.15 -10.59 9.89
C TYR A 55 -3.59 -10.16 8.48
N PRO A 56 -3.26 -8.93 8.05
CA PRO A 56 -3.80 -8.36 6.83
C PRO A 56 -3.26 -8.99 5.54
N GLY A 57 -2.25 -9.85 5.64
CA GLY A 57 -1.50 -10.35 4.51
C GLY A 57 -0.53 -9.32 3.94
N ILE A 58 -0.04 -9.62 2.74
CA ILE A 58 0.91 -8.78 2.00
C ILE A 58 0.24 -8.40 0.69
N THR A 59 0.14 -7.10 0.40
CA THR A 59 -0.42 -6.63 -0.86
C THR A 59 0.68 -6.15 -1.79
N TYR A 60 0.70 -6.70 -2.99
CA TYR A 60 1.59 -6.31 -4.07
C TYR A 60 0.81 -5.39 -5.02
N ILE A 61 1.43 -4.29 -5.42
CA ILE A 61 0.91 -3.37 -6.44
C ILE A 61 1.90 -3.38 -7.60
N GLU A 62 1.43 -3.79 -8.76
CA GLU A 62 2.23 -3.85 -9.98
C GLU A 62 2.24 -2.48 -10.66
N ILE A 63 3.44 -2.00 -11.01
CA ILE A 63 3.67 -0.73 -11.71
C ILE A 63 4.13 -1.06 -13.14
N PRO A 64 3.34 -0.73 -14.17
CA PRO A 64 3.78 -0.86 -15.55
C PRO A 64 5.00 0.02 -15.87
N GLU A 65 5.97 -0.50 -16.60
CA GLU A 65 7.24 0.21 -16.91
C GLU A 65 7.03 1.54 -17.65
N ASN A 66 5.96 1.62 -18.44
CA ASN A 66 5.58 2.80 -19.20
C ASN A 66 4.95 3.92 -18.36
N THR A 67 4.82 3.74 -17.04
CA THR A 67 4.21 4.74 -16.14
C THR A 67 5.22 5.57 -15.35
N ASN A 68 6.50 5.46 -15.70
CA ASN A 68 7.57 6.18 -15.01
C ASN A 68 7.57 7.67 -15.26
N ASP A 69 7.72 8.40 -14.17
CA ASP A 69 8.09 9.80 -14.17
C ASP A 69 9.62 9.95 -14.06
N PRO A 70 10.24 10.93 -14.76
CA PRO A 70 11.69 11.17 -14.69
C PRO A 70 12.22 11.50 -13.29
N TYR A 71 11.38 12.00 -12.39
CA TYR A 71 11.81 12.41 -11.05
C TYR A 71 11.26 11.50 -9.95
N TYR A 72 9.93 11.38 -9.88
CA TYR A 72 9.26 10.56 -8.89
C TYR A 72 7.92 10.07 -9.43
N THR A 73 7.75 8.76 -9.48
CA THR A 73 6.44 8.16 -9.70
C THR A 73 5.66 8.21 -8.39
N VAL A 74 4.56 8.97 -8.38
CA VAL A 74 3.66 9.05 -7.22
C VAL A 74 2.48 8.11 -7.41
N VAL A 75 2.31 7.18 -6.49
CA VAL A 75 1.17 6.25 -6.48
C VAL A 75 0.21 6.63 -5.36
N ALA A 76 -1.06 6.83 -5.70
CA ALA A 76 -2.13 7.03 -4.76
C ALA A 76 -2.86 5.72 -4.50
N VAL A 77 -2.93 5.33 -3.22
CA VAL A 77 -3.65 4.13 -2.75
C VAL A 77 -4.84 4.60 -1.93
N ILE A 78 -6.05 4.31 -2.44
CA ILE A 78 -7.33 4.67 -1.82
C ILE A 78 -7.84 3.47 -1.02
N PHE A 79 -8.12 3.73 0.25
CA PHE A 79 -8.74 2.77 1.17
C PHE A 79 -10.24 2.99 1.28
N ASP A 80 -10.95 1.95 1.70
CA ASP A 80 -12.38 2.00 2.01
C ASP A 80 -12.71 2.91 3.21
N LYS A 81 -11.81 2.94 4.19
CA LYS A 81 -11.93 3.67 5.46
C LYS A 81 -10.61 4.37 5.79
N PRO A 82 -10.58 5.31 6.76
CA PRO A 82 -9.33 5.86 7.26
C PRO A 82 -8.33 4.74 7.61
N ILE A 83 -7.07 4.95 7.26
CA ILE A 83 -6.03 3.92 7.40
C ILE A 83 -5.94 3.43 8.86
N LYS A 84 -5.91 2.12 9.00
CA LYS A 84 -5.70 1.37 10.24
C LYS A 84 -4.50 0.46 10.00
N LEU A 85 -3.45 0.71 10.76
CA LEU A 85 -2.27 -0.14 10.76
C LEU A 85 -2.54 -1.35 11.63
N TYR A 86 -2.12 -2.51 11.16
CA TYR A 86 -2.10 -3.74 11.92
C TYR A 86 -1.05 -3.61 13.02
N LYS A 87 -1.46 -3.83 14.27
CA LYS A 87 -0.59 -3.89 15.43
C LYS A 87 -0.67 -5.32 15.96
N ASN A 88 0.47 -5.97 16.12
CA ASN A 88 0.54 -7.16 16.95
C ASN A 88 0.57 -6.69 18.40
N ASP A 89 -0.37 -7.15 19.22
CA ASP A 89 -0.21 -7.15 20.68
C ASP A 89 0.82 -8.21 21.06
N ASN A 90 2.08 -8.00 20.66
CA ASN A 90 3.18 -8.68 21.30
C ASN A 90 3.39 -7.94 22.63
N GLY A 91 2.82 -8.47 23.71
CA GLY A 91 2.86 -7.94 25.08
C GLY A 91 4.25 -7.89 25.70
N ALA A 92 5.21 -7.23 25.04
CA ALA A 92 6.52 -6.90 25.57
C ALA A 92 6.71 -5.38 25.47
N ILE A 93 5.90 -4.66 26.24
CA ILE A 93 6.32 -3.39 26.84
C ILE A 93 6.74 -3.76 28.26
N GLU A 94 8.02 -4.09 28.42
CA GLU A 94 8.67 -4.05 29.72
C GLU A 94 8.49 -2.63 30.26
N ALA A 95 7.69 -2.50 31.32
CA ALA A 95 7.61 -1.28 32.10
C ALA A 95 8.93 -1.13 32.85
N ASN A 96 9.65 -0.05 32.58
CA ASN A 96 10.77 0.44 33.42
C ASN A 96 10.27 0.82 34.82
#